data_AF-A0A0B1SUR9-F1
#
_entry.id   AF-A0A0B1SUR9-F1
#
_cell.length_a   1.000
_cell.length_b   1.000
_cell.length_c   1.000
_cell.angle_alpha   90.00
_cell.angle_beta   90.00
_cell.angle_gamma   90.00
#
_symmetry.space_group_name_H-M   'P 1'
#
loop_
_entity.id
_entity.type
_entity.pdbx_description
1 polymer ?
#
loop_
_entity_poly.entity_id
_entity_poly.type
_entity_poly.pdbx_seq_one_letter_code
_entity_poly.pdbx_strand_id
1 'polypeptide(L)'
;LSFQVCLLLVIVFFIDGRIQWSAYSIIYALAFVLAFGSILTLLLHYFEVPKASNQLPWLQIELLWNAIGCTLCAIGCILLTWDWWQMRGGRHQHHATLAPRNIGEARWMRRVAIVAGSLLLATCLFLFTLARVKRTGVN
;
A
#
# COMPACT_ATOMS: atom_id res chain seq x y z
N LEU A 1 6.04 11.20 3.67
CA LEU A 1 7.31 10.72 3.08
C LEU A 1 7.55 9.23 3.28
N SER A 2 7.72 8.73 4.51
CA SER A 2 8.16 7.33 4.73
C SER A 2 7.22 6.25 4.16
N PHE A 3 5.90 6.43 4.26
CA PHE A 3 4.94 5.46 3.72
C PHE A 3 4.79 5.54 2.19
N GLN A 4 5.09 6.69 1.55
CA GLN A 4 5.06 6.85 0.09
C GLN A 4 6.16 6.03 -0.58
N VAL A 5 7.35 6.00 0.03
CA VAL A 5 8.46 5.15 -0.43
C VAL A 5 8.05 3.68 -0.43
N CYS A 6 7.34 3.24 0.61
CA CYS A 6 6.82 1.87 0.70
C CYS A 6 5.81 1.58 -0.42
N LEU A 7 4.88 2.50 -0.71
CA LEU A 7 3.89 2.34 -1.79
C LEU A 7 4.54 2.38 -3.18
N LEU A 8 5.59 3.17 -3.38
CA LEU A 8 6.38 3.18 -4.62
C LEU A 8 7.09 1.85 -4.86
N LEU A 9 7.64 1.22 -3.81
CA LEU A 9 8.21 -0.12 -3.92
C LEU A 9 7.15 -1.14 -4.36
N VAL A 10 5.94 -1.08 -3.80
CA VAL A 10 4.82 -1.93 -4.23
C VAL A 10 4.53 -1.76 -5.73
N ILE A 11 4.45 -0.51 -6.20
CA ILE A 11 4.19 -0.17 -7.61
C ILE A 11 5.28 -0.72 -8.53
N VAL A 12 6.56 -0.48 -8.20
CA VAL A 12 7.70 -0.91 -9.03
C VAL A 12 7.79 -2.43 -9.10
N PHE A 13 7.63 -3.13 -7.99
CA PHE A 13 7.81 -4.58 -7.97
C PHE A 13 6.66 -5.35 -8.61
N PHE A 14 5.44 -4.80 -8.61
CA PHE A 14 4.25 -5.39 -9.25
C PHE A 14 3.95 -4.90 -10.66
N ILE A 15 4.75 -3.97 -11.21
CA ILE A 15 4.59 -3.52 -12.61
C ILE A 15 4.65 -4.69 -13.60
N ASP A 16 5.45 -5.72 -13.31
CA ASP A 16 5.62 -6.89 -14.17
C ASP A 16 4.50 -7.93 -14.01
N GLY A 17 3.79 -7.94 -12.87
CA GLY A 17 2.75 -8.92 -12.54
C GLY A 17 1.32 -8.50 -12.89
N ARG A 18 1.12 -7.24 -13.27
CA ARG A 18 -0.17 -6.55 -13.49
C ARG A 18 -1.11 -7.13 -14.56
N ILE A 19 -0.62 -8.00 -15.44
CA ILE A 19 -1.44 -8.56 -16.55
C ILE A 19 -1.81 -10.01 -16.27
N GLN A 20 -1.07 -10.69 -15.40
CA GLN A 20 -1.23 -12.13 -15.24
C GLN A 20 -2.23 -12.49 -14.11
N TRP A 21 -2.35 -11.64 -13.06
CA TRP A 21 -3.08 -11.98 -11.82
C TRP A 21 -3.90 -10.77 -11.35
N SER A 22 -5.23 -10.94 -11.28
CA SER A 22 -6.18 -9.86 -10.94
C SER A 22 -5.94 -9.29 -9.55
N ALA A 23 -5.63 -10.13 -8.56
CA ALA A 23 -5.35 -9.71 -7.19
C ALA A 23 -4.16 -8.74 -7.10
N TYR A 24 -3.04 -9.01 -7.79
CA TYR A 24 -1.88 -8.11 -7.80
C TYR A 24 -2.17 -6.80 -8.54
N SER A 25 -2.99 -6.87 -9.58
CA SER A 25 -3.43 -5.70 -10.35
C SER A 25 -4.25 -4.75 -9.48
N ILE A 26 -5.12 -5.30 -8.62
CA ILE A 26 -5.90 -4.54 -7.64
C ILE A 26 -4.95 -3.92 -6.60
N ILE A 27 -4.03 -4.69 -6.02
CA ILE A 27 -3.06 -4.18 -5.04
C ILE A 27 -2.21 -3.05 -5.66
N TYR A 28 -1.76 -3.23 -6.90
CA TYR A 28 -1.02 -2.21 -7.65
C TYR A 28 -1.85 -0.93 -7.84
N ALA A 29 -3.10 -1.04 -8.31
CA ALA A 29 -3.97 0.10 -8.54
C ALA A 29 -4.26 0.86 -7.23
N LEU A 30 -4.53 0.13 -6.14
CA LEU A 30 -4.74 0.72 -4.82
C LEU A 30 -3.47 1.42 -4.31
N ALA A 31 -2.30 0.81 -4.47
CA ALA A 31 -1.03 1.44 -4.09
C ALA A 31 -0.78 2.73 -4.89
N PHE A 32 -1.13 2.76 -6.18
CA PHE A 32 -1.04 3.94 -7.02
C PHE A 32 -1.97 5.07 -6.54
N VAL A 33 -3.24 4.76 -6.26
CA VAL A 33 -4.22 5.73 -5.75
C VAL A 33 -3.78 6.29 -4.39
N LEU A 34 -3.32 5.42 -3.48
CA LEU A 34 -2.82 5.84 -2.17
C LEU A 34 -1.58 6.72 -2.29
N ALA A 35 -0.60 6.34 -3.13
CA ALA A 35 0.60 7.14 -3.34
C ALA A 35 0.26 8.52 -3.91
N PHE A 36 -0.62 8.57 -4.91
CA PHE A 36 -1.06 9.83 -5.54
C PHE A 36 -1.81 10.73 -4.56
N GLY A 37 -2.81 10.19 -3.85
CA GLY A 37 -3.58 10.98 -2.86
C GLY A 37 -2.71 11.47 -1.70
N SER A 38 -1.67 10.72 -1.34
CA SER A 38 -0.69 11.16 -0.34
C SER A 38 0.28 12.22 -0.84
N ILE A 39 0.64 12.23 -2.12
CA ILE A 39 1.40 13.33 -2.73
C ILE A 39 0.51 14.58 -2.80
N LEU A 40 -0.75 14.42 -3.20
CA LEU A 40 -1.71 15.52 -3.30
C LEU A 40 -1.94 16.20 -1.93
N THR A 41 -2.15 15.43 -0.87
CA THR A 41 -2.29 15.98 0.50
C THR A 41 -1.04 16.73 0.95
N LEU A 42 0.16 16.24 0.60
CA LEU A 42 1.43 16.93 0.86
C LEU A 42 1.52 18.27 0.12
N LEU A 43 1.11 18.32 -1.15
CA LEU A 43 1.07 19.56 -1.93
C LEU A 43 0.07 20.55 -1.34
N LEU A 44 -1.13 20.09 -0.96
CA LEU A 44 -2.14 20.94 -0.32
C LEU A 44 -1.62 21.54 1.00
N HIS A 45 -0.90 20.75 1.80
CA HIS A 45 -0.27 21.24 3.02
C HIS A 45 0.85 22.25 2.72
N TYR A 46 1.68 22.00 1.70
CA TYR A 46 2.75 22.90 1.27
C TYR A 46 2.23 24.26 0.80
N PHE A 47 1.13 24.28 0.04
CA PHE A 47 0.50 25.53 -0.42
C PHE A 47 -0.30 26.25 0.68
N GLU A 48 -0.27 25.77 1.92
CA GLU A 48 -1.00 26.33 3.06
C GLU A 48 -2.51 26.52 2.82
N VAL A 49 -3.10 25.79 1.86
CA VAL A 49 -4.54 25.76 1.60
C VAL A 49 -5.34 25.49 2.88
N PRO A 50 -4.86 24.66 3.84
CA PRO A 50 -5.53 24.47 5.11
C PRO A 50 -5.69 25.74 5.96
N LYS A 51 -4.77 26.72 5.85
CA LYS A 51 -4.83 27.98 6.60
C LYS A 51 -5.76 29.00 5.93
N ALA A 52 -5.92 28.92 4.61
CA ALA A 52 -6.83 29.79 3.86
C ALA A 52 -8.30 29.38 3.99
N SER A 53 -8.58 28.10 4.23
CA SER A 53 -9.92 27.53 4.31
C SER A 53 -10.25 27.06 5.74
N ASN A 54 -10.73 27.98 6.58
CA ASN A 54 -11.18 27.70 7.96
C ASN A 54 -12.39 26.74 8.09
N GLN A 55 -12.98 26.28 6.98
CA GLN A 55 -14.22 25.49 6.98
C GLN A 55 -14.00 23.97 6.85
N LEU A 56 -12.84 23.51 6.42
CA LEU A 56 -12.61 22.08 6.16
C LEU A 56 -11.95 21.40 7.36
N PRO A 57 -12.50 20.28 7.88
CA PRO A 57 -11.90 19.51 8.96
C PRO A 57 -10.71 18.69 8.43
N TRP A 58 -9.63 19.38 8.03
CA TRP A 58 -8.43 18.79 7.41
C TRP A 58 -7.87 17.61 8.20
N LEU A 59 -7.88 17.71 9.54
CA LEU A 59 -7.45 16.64 10.43
C LEU A 59 -8.28 15.35 10.27
N GLN A 60 -9.60 15.47 10.11
CA GLN A 60 -10.48 14.31 9.93
C GLN A 60 -10.26 13.66 8.56
N ILE A 61 -10.00 14.47 7.52
CA ILE A 61 -9.71 13.98 6.17
C ILE A 61 -8.37 13.21 6.16
N GLU A 62 -7.33 13.75 6.80
CA GLU A 62 -6.04 13.06 6.93
C GLU A 62 -6.18 11.76 7.74
N LEU A 63 -6.95 11.78 8.82
CA LEU A 63 -7.20 10.59 9.65
C LEU A 63 -7.93 9.50 8.84
N LEU A 64 -8.96 9.89 8.09
CA LEU A 64 -9.71 8.99 7.22
C LEU A 64 -8.83 8.39 6.13
N TRP A 65 -8.00 9.22 5.47
CA TRP A 65 -7.07 8.75 4.44
C TRP A 65 -6.04 7.77 4.99
N ASN A 66 -5.48 8.05 6.16
CA ASN A 66 -4.54 7.16 6.84
C ASN A 66 -5.20 5.85 7.31
N ALA A 67 -6.45 5.91 7.77
CA ALA A 67 -7.21 4.72 8.14
C ALA A 67 -7.47 3.81 6.93
N ILE A 68 -7.89 4.39 5.80
CA ILE A 68 -8.09 3.66 4.53
C ILE A 68 -6.75 3.06 4.05
N GLY A 69 -5.67 3.86 4.06
CA GLY A 69 -4.35 3.37 3.67
C GLY A 69 -3.87 2.21 4.54
N CYS A 70 -4.10 2.31 5.85
CA CYS A 70 -3.77 1.26 6.82
C CYS A 70 -4.53 -0.04 6.55
N THR A 71 -5.85 0.02 6.37
CA THR A 71 -6.68 -1.18 6.16
C THR A 71 -6.33 -1.88 4.86
N LEU A 72 -6.17 -1.12 3.77
CA LEU A 72 -5.80 -1.66 2.46
C LEU A 72 -4.40 -2.29 2.48
N CYS A 73 -3.43 -1.65 3.13
CA CYS A 73 -2.08 -2.22 3.26
C CYS A 73 -2.07 -3.50 4.10
N ALA A 74 -2.83 -3.54 5.20
CA ALA A 74 -2.96 -4.72 6.03
C ALA A 74 -3.59 -5.90 5.27
N ILE A 75 -4.70 -5.66 4.57
CA ILE A 75 -5.36 -6.67 3.73
C ILE A 75 -4.41 -7.18 2.65
N GLY A 76 -3.74 -6.28 1.93
CA GLY A 76 -2.76 -6.65 0.91
C GLY A 76 -1.60 -7.47 1.47
N CYS A 77 -1.07 -7.12 2.65
CA CYS A 77 -0.02 -7.88 3.31
C CYS A 77 -0.46 -9.32 3.63
N ILE A 78 -1.67 -9.50 4.18
CA ILE A 78 -2.22 -10.81 4.51
C ILE A 78 -2.38 -11.65 3.24
N LEU A 79 -2.99 -11.08 2.19
CA LEU A 79 -3.19 -11.78 0.92
C LEU A 79 -1.87 -12.23 0.30
N LEU A 80 -0.86 -11.38 0.28
CA LEU A 80 0.45 -11.71 -0.28
C LEU A 80 1.23 -12.73 0.55
N THR A 81 1.06 -12.71 1.87
CA THR A 81 1.70 -13.68 2.77
C THR A 81 1.07 -15.06 2.61
N TRP A 82 -0.25 -15.11 2.52
CA TRP A 82 -1.01 -16.33 2.23
C TRP A 82 -0.60 -16.91 0.87
N ASP A 83 -0.56 -16.06 -0.15
CA ASP A 83 -0.21 -16.45 -1.50
C ASP A 83 1.24 -16.97 -1.62
N TRP A 84 2.18 -16.31 -0.94
CA TRP A 84 3.56 -16.79 -0.82
C TRP A 84 3.64 -18.18 -0.17
N TRP A 85 2.82 -18.44 0.86
CA TRP A 85 2.74 -19.75 1.50
C TRP A 85 2.20 -20.82 0.54
N GLN A 86 1.16 -20.51 -0.23
CA GLN A 86 0.58 -21.43 -1.21
C GLN A 86 1.56 -21.76 -2.34
N MET A 87 2.28 -20.77 -2.86
CA MET A 87 3.33 -20.98 -3.87
C MET A 87 4.43 -21.89 -3.33
N ARG A 88 4.87 -21.67 -2.09
CA ARG A 88 5.90 -22.53 -1.45
C ARG A 88 5.42 -23.97 -1.28
N GLY A 89 4.11 -24.17 -1.14
CA GLY A 89 3.47 -25.48 -1.09
C GLY A 89 3.17 -26.11 -2.45
N GLY A 90 3.63 -25.52 -3.56
CA GLY A 90 3.38 -25.99 -4.94
C GLY A 90 1.92 -25.89 -5.38
N ARG A 91 1.09 -25.17 -4.62
CA ARG A 91 -0.33 -25.00 -4.90
C ARG A 91 -0.52 -23.69 -5.66
N HIS A 92 -0.62 -23.78 -6.99
CA HIS A 92 -0.85 -22.64 -7.87
C HIS A 92 -2.29 -22.57 -8.42
N GLN A 93 -3.18 -23.44 -7.92
CA GLN A 93 -4.54 -23.61 -8.46
C GLN A 93 -5.43 -22.36 -8.31
N HIS A 94 -5.08 -21.44 -7.41
CA HIS A 94 -5.78 -20.17 -7.25
C HIS A 94 -5.36 -19.11 -8.28
N HIS A 95 -4.40 -19.44 -9.16
CA HIS A 95 -3.94 -18.57 -10.24
C HIS A 95 -4.33 -19.12 -11.59
N ALA A 96 -4.97 -18.27 -12.41
CA ALA A 96 -5.34 -18.62 -13.78
C ALA A 96 -4.12 -18.84 -14.69
N THR A 97 -2.95 -18.34 -14.28
CA THR A 97 -1.69 -18.45 -15.03
C THR A 97 -0.54 -18.80 -14.09
N LEU A 98 0.44 -19.56 -14.58
CA LEU A 98 1.70 -19.80 -13.87
C LEU A 98 2.52 -18.51 -13.79
N ALA A 99 3.48 -18.48 -12.85
CA ALA A 99 4.40 -17.35 -12.69
C ALA A 99 5.09 -16.98 -14.02
N PRO A 100 5.40 -15.69 -14.26
CA PRO A 100 6.01 -15.23 -15.51
C PRO A 100 7.27 -16.05 -15.85
N ARG A 101 7.26 -16.72 -17.00
CA ARG A 101 8.32 -17.65 -17.43
C ARG A 101 9.70 -16.97 -17.56
N ASN A 102 9.71 -15.66 -17.82
CA ASN A 102 10.89 -14.80 -17.88
C ASN A 102 11.49 -14.46 -16.50
N ILE A 103 10.68 -14.42 -15.44
CA ILE A 103 11.13 -14.11 -14.08
C ILE A 103 11.52 -15.41 -13.36
N GLY A 104 10.71 -16.45 -13.52
CA GLY A 104 10.85 -17.70 -12.77
C GLY A 104 10.30 -17.60 -11.35
N GLU A 105 9.81 -18.72 -10.84
CA GLU A 105 9.04 -18.81 -9.60
C GLU A 105 9.79 -18.27 -8.37
N ALA A 106 11.05 -18.67 -8.18
CA ALA A 106 11.85 -18.24 -7.04
C ALA A 106 12.09 -16.71 -7.01
N ARG A 107 12.25 -16.08 -8.19
CA ARG A 107 12.37 -14.62 -8.27
C ARG A 107 11.02 -13.94 -8.04
N TRP A 108 9.92 -14.52 -8.53
CA TRP A 108 8.58 -14.02 -8.25
C TRP A 108 8.26 -14.03 -6.75
N MET A 109 8.54 -15.14 -6.06
CA MET A 109 8.36 -15.26 -4.61
C MET A 109 9.12 -14.19 -3.81
N ARG A 110 10.35 -13.83 -4.23
CA ARG A 110 11.12 -12.74 -3.60
C ARG A 110 10.42 -11.39 -3.75
N ARG A 111 9.86 -11.11 -4.93
CA ARG A 111 9.10 -9.87 -5.17
C ARG A 111 7.86 -9.80 -4.29
N VAL A 112 7.09 -10.89 -4.21
CA VAL A 112 5.92 -10.97 -3.32
C VAL A 112 6.31 -10.70 -1.86
N ALA A 113 7.43 -11.28 -1.39
CA ALA A 113 7.91 -11.04 -0.03
C ALA A 113 8.32 -9.57 0.21
N ILE A 114 9.03 -8.94 -0.74
CA ILE A 114 9.39 -7.51 -0.67
C ILE A 114 8.15 -6.63 -0.60
N VAL A 115 7.14 -6.93 -1.44
CA VAL A 115 5.89 -6.16 -1.46
C VAL A 115 5.10 -6.35 -0.16
N ALA A 116 4.98 -7.58 0.34
CA ALA A 116 4.33 -7.85 1.63
C ALA A 116 5.02 -7.09 2.78
N GLY A 117 6.36 -7.15 2.83
CA GLY A 117 7.13 -6.40 3.83
C GLY A 117 6.97 -4.88 3.70
N SER A 118 6.88 -4.36 2.47
CA SER A 118 6.65 -2.93 2.22
C SER A 118 5.25 -2.49 2.68
N LEU A 119 4.22 -3.30 2.42
CA LEU A 119 2.85 -3.04 2.90
C LEU A 119 2.75 -3.11 4.43
N LEU A 120 3.46 -4.05 5.05
CA LEU A 120 3.53 -4.15 6.50
C LEU A 120 4.17 -2.89 7.11
N LEU A 121 5.31 -2.45 6.57
CA LEU A 121 5.97 -1.25 7.01
C LEU A 121 5.09 -0.01 6.83
N ALA A 122 4.41 0.11 5.67
CA ALA A 122 3.45 1.18 5.43
C ALA A 122 2.32 1.18 6.48
N THR A 123 1.78 0.01 6.82
CA THR A 123 0.76 -0.16 7.86
C THR A 123 1.25 0.34 9.21
N CYS A 124 2.47 -0.05 9.63
CA CYS A 124 3.06 0.41 10.88
C CYS A 124 3.23 1.94 10.90
N LEU A 125 3.64 2.54 9.79
CA LEU A 125 3.81 3.99 9.66
C LEU A 125 2.46 4.74 9.70
N PHE A 126 1.42 4.19 9.06
CA PHE A 126 0.06 4.73 9.17
C PHE A 126 -0.47 4.66 10.59
N LEU A 127 -0.31 3.53 11.28
CA LEU A 127 -0.69 3.38 12.68
C LEU A 127 0.06 4.37 13.59
N PHE A 128 1.36 4.55 13.36
CA PHE A 128 2.15 5.53 14.09
C PHE A 128 1.61 6.95 13.88
N THR A 129 1.27 7.30 12.64
CA THR A 129 0.69 8.61 12.30
C THR A 129 -0.67 8.81 12.97
N LEU A 130 -1.55 7.81 12.93
CA LEU A 130 -2.84 7.83 13.62
C LEU A 130 -2.68 7.99 15.14
N ALA A 131 -1.73 7.26 15.74
CA ALA A 131 -1.45 7.37 17.18
C ALA A 131 -0.91 8.75 17.56
N ARG A 132 -0.05 9.34 16.73
CA ARG A 132 0.46 10.71 16.92
C ARG A 132 -0.67 11.73 16.85
N VAL A 133 -1.51 11.67 15.79
CA VAL A 133 -2.66 12.56 15.63
C VAL A 133 -3.63 12.44 16.80
N LYS A 134 -3.95 11.23 17.28
CA LYS A 134 -4.80 11.03 18.46
C LYS A 134 -4.20 11.67 19.71
N ARG A 135 -2.87 11.63 19.89
CA ARG A 135 -2.20 12.26 21.05
C ARG A 135 -2.16 13.78 20.95
N THR A 136 -2.11 14.35 19.76
CA THR A 136 -2.02 15.81 19.55
C THR A 136 -3.36 16.49 19.28
N GLY A 137 -4.39 15.74 18.86
CA GLY A 137 -5.68 16.24 18.39
C GLY A 137 -6.89 15.84 19.23
N VAL A 138 -6.67 15.36 20.46
CA VAL A 138 -7.72 15.30 21.49
C VAL A 138 -7.39 16.38 22.52
N ASN A 139 -7.64 17.63 22.12
CA ASN A 139 -7.84 18.78 23.00
C ASN A 139 -9.10 19.49 22.52
#